data_AF-A0A1G3CHD1-F1
#
_entry.id   AF-A0A1G3CHD1-F1
#
_cell.length_a   1.000
_cell.length_b   1.000
_cell.length_c   1.000
_cell.angle_alpha   90.00
_cell.angle_beta   90.00
_cell.angle_gamma   90.00
#
_symmetry.space_group_name_H-M   'P 1'
#
loop_
_entity.id
_entity.type
_entity.pdbx_description
1 polymer ?
#
loop_
_entity_poly.entity_id
_entity_poly.type
_entity_poly.pdbx_seq_one_letter_code
_entity_poly.pdbx_strand_id
1 'polypeptide(L)'
;MFIGCGLALNNTKAVLEALLNMKSDFIRTPKNGVVTRGKSMAVKNYTSPMTLIFISEILLSIYCFIGFMQYTNNSKFVFGPFLLMYAIGFFYVGILSLLQNFKEKIKC
;
A
#
# COMPACT_ATOMS: atom_id res chain seq x y z
N MET A 1 13.85 3.06 -1.53
CA MET A 1 13.36 3.47 -0.19
C MET A 1 11.90 3.94 -0.21
N PHE A 2 11.47 4.82 -1.13
CA PHE A 2 10.09 5.37 -1.17
C PHE A 2 8.97 4.32 -1.13
N ILE A 3 9.09 3.24 -1.92
CA ILE A 3 8.10 2.14 -1.93
C ILE A 3 8.03 1.45 -0.56
N GLY A 4 9.17 1.24 0.10
CA GLY A 4 9.21 0.65 1.44
C GLY A 4 8.50 1.53 2.48
N CYS A 5 8.65 2.85 2.38
CA CYS A 5 7.92 3.79 3.23
C CYS A 5 6.40 3.75 2.96
N GLY A 6 6.00 3.74 1.67
CA GLY A 6 4.59 3.69 1.30
C GLY A 6 3.87 2.42 1.75
N LEU A 7 4.57 1.28 1.76
CA LEU A 7 4.01 -0.01 2.23
C LEU A 7 3.88 -0.11 3.76
N ALA A 8 4.37 0.88 4.51
CA ALA A 8 4.37 0.81 5.98
C ALA A 8 2.97 0.67 6.58
N LEU A 9 1.96 1.35 6.01
CA LEU A 9 0.57 1.26 6.49
C LEU A 9 -0.03 -0.14 6.25
N ASN A 10 0.17 -0.68 5.05
CA ASN A 10 -0.29 -2.02 4.71
C ASN A 10 0.39 -3.09 5.59
N ASN A 11 1.70 -2.96 5.79
CA ASN A 11 2.45 -3.85 6.68
C ASN A 11 1.97 -3.74 8.13
N THR A 12 1.69 -2.53 8.62
CA THR A 12 1.17 -2.30 9.97
C THR A 12 -0.18 -2.97 10.16
N LYS A 13 -1.08 -2.85 9.17
CA LYS A 13 -2.37 -3.56 9.18
C LYS A 13 -2.16 -5.07 9.26
N ALA A 14 -1.29 -5.65 8.44
CA ALA A 14 -1.03 -7.09 8.46
C ALA A 14 -0.49 -7.58 9.82
N VAL A 15 0.39 -6.79 10.45
CA VAL A 15 0.89 -7.10 11.80
C VAL A 15 -0.23 -7.02 12.85
N LEU A 16 -1.09 -6.00 12.78
CA LEU A 16 -2.24 -5.87 13.68
C LEU A 16 -3.25 -7.00 13.51
N GLU A 17 -3.54 -7.40 12.27
CA GLU A 17 -4.38 -8.56 11.97
C GLU A 17 -3.82 -9.85 12.58
N ALA A 18 -2.50 -10.06 12.46
CA ALA A 18 -1.83 -11.21 13.03
C ALA A 18 -1.88 -11.21 14.57
N LEU A 19 -1.68 -10.06 15.21
CA LEU A 19 -1.77 -9.91 16.67
C LEU A 19 -3.19 -10.13 17.19
N LEU A 20 -4.21 -9.65 16.47
CA LEU A 20 -5.62 -9.82 16.80
C LEU A 20 -6.17 -11.19 16.39
N ASN A 21 -5.32 -12.08 15.86
CA ASN A 21 -5.68 -13.41 15.39
C ASN A 21 -6.81 -13.40 14.35
N MET A 22 -6.94 -12.29 13.60
CA MET A 22 -7.87 -12.19 12.49
C MET A 22 -7.28 -12.94 11.30
N LYS A 23 -8.10 -13.71 10.60
CA LYS A 23 -7.66 -14.40 9.37
C LYS A 23 -7.31 -13.35 8.33
N SER A 24 -6.01 -13.18 8.09
CA SER A 24 -5.49 -12.32 7.03
C SER A 24 -5.79 -12.92 5.64
N ASP A 25 -6.00 -12.05 4.65
CA ASP A 25 -6.15 -12.42 3.23
C ASP A 25 -4.87 -12.99 2.59
N PHE A 26 -3.77 -13.09 3.36
CA PHE A 26 -2.55 -13.78 2.97
C PHE A 26 -2.76 -15.30 2.89
N ILE A 27 -3.58 -15.72 1.92
CA ILE A 27 -3.75 -17.12 1.52
C ILE A 27 -2.38 -17.62 1.09
N ARG A 28 -1.94 -18.75 1.64
CA ARG A 28 -0.71 -19.44 1.23
C ARG A 28 -0.67 -19.47 -0.30
N THR A 29 0.39 -18.93 -0.90
CA THR A 29 0.57 -18.92 -2.35
C THR A 29 0.38 -20.35 -2.87
N PRO A 30 -0.64 -20.61 -3.71
CA PRO A 30 -0.92 -21.95 -4.17
C PRO A 30 0.26 -22.37 -5.05
N LYS A 31 0.98 -23.40 -4.60
CA LYS A 31 2.07 -24.00 -5.36
C LYS A 31 1.45 -24.79 -6.51
N ASN A 32 1.13 -24.11 -7.60
CA ASN A 32 0.64 -24.77 -8.81
C ASN A 32 1.79 -25.61 -9.37
N GLY A 33 1.77 -26.92 -9.11
CA GLY A 33 2.63 -27.87 -9.79
C GLY A 33 2.23 -27.91 -11.26
N VAL A 34 3.01 -27.22 -12.12
CA VAL A 34 2.78 -27.22 -13.56
C VAL A 34 3.27 -28.56 -14.12
N VAL A 35 2.45 -29.61 -13.99
CA VAL A 35 2.79 -30.97 -14.45
C VAL A 35 2.51 -31.14 -15.96
N THR A 36 1.84 -30.18 -16.62
CA THR A 36 1.46 -30.32 -18.03
C THR A 36 1.48 -28.99 -18.79
N ARG A 37 2.17 -28.99 -19.93
CA ARG A 37 2.33 -27.87 -20.87
C ARG A 37 0.97 -27.60 -21.56
N GLY A 38 0.19 -26.65 -21.03
CA GLY A 38 -1.07 -26.23 -21.66
C GLY A 38 -2.23 -25.90 -20.71
N LYS A 39 -2.14 -26.18 -19.40
CA LYS A 39 -3.16 -25.69 -18.47
C LYS A 39 -2.99 -24.20 -18.25
N SER A 40 -3.94 -23.43 -18.80
CA SER A 40 -4.20 -22.04 -18.44
C SER A 40 -4.09 -21.90 -16.92
N MET A 41 -3.11 -21.12 -16.47
CA MET A 41 -3.04 -20.67 -15.09
C MET A 41 -4.39 -19.99 -14.83
N ALA A 42 -5.25 -20.63 -14.05
CA ALA A 42 -6.47 -19.99 -13.59
C ALA A 42 -6.03 -18.69 -12.91
N VAL A 43 -6.23 -17.56 -13.61
CA VAL A 43 -6.05 -16.22 -13.08
C VAL A 43 -7.18 -16.09 -12.06
N LYS A 44 -6.98 -16.71 -10.90
CA LYS A 44 -7.85 -16.48 -9.77
C LYS A 44 -7.62 -15.02 -9.45
N ASN A 45 -8.61 -14.20 -9.77
CA ASN A 45 -8.59 -12.79 -9.46
C ASN A 45 -8.32 -12.71 -7.96
N TYR A 46 -7.09 -12.35 -7.60
CA TYR A 46 -6.72 -11.98 -6.24
C TYR A 46 -7.36 -10.62 -5.98
N THR A 47 -8.69 -10.59 -5.92
CA THR A 47 -9.44 -9.45 -5.42
C THR A 47 -9.22 -9.47 -3.93
N SER A 48 -8.14 -8.83 -3.47
CA SER A 48 -8.08 -8.47 -2.06
C SER A 48 -9.24 -7.50 -1.82
N PRO A 49 -10.08 -7.70 -0.79
CA PRO A 49 -11.02 -6.68 -0.35
C PRO A 49 -10.20 -5.51 0.19
N MET A 50 -9.68 -4.69 -0.73
CA MET A 50 -8.81 -3.59 -0.43
C MET A 50 -9.69 -2.48 0.12
N THR A 51 -9.91 -2.63 1.42
CA THR A 51 -10.62 -1.75 2.32
C THR A 51 -9.99 -0.37 2.30
N LEU A 52 -10.67 0.61 2.90
CA LEU A 52 -10.43 2.06 2.95
C LEU A 52 -9.00 2.55 3.33
N ILE A 53 -8.01 1.66 3.38
CA ILE A 53 -6.57 1.89 3.54
C ILE A 53 -6.03 2.93 2.56
N PHE A 54 -6.46 2.92 1.29
CA PHE A 54 -5.97 3.93 0.34
C PHE A 54 -6.31 5.36 0.79
N ILE A 55 -7.42 5.55 1.52
CA ILE A 55 -7.80 6.85 2.08
C ILE A 55 -6.82 7.24 3.19
N SER A 56 -6.46 6.30 4.06
CA SER A 56 -5.48 6.58 5.12
C SER A 56 -4.09 6.85 4.55
N GLU A 57 -3.68 6.18 3.46
CA GLU A 57 -2.44 6.46 2.73
C GLU A 57 -2.41 7.90 2.17
N ILE A 58 -3.49 8.34 1.52
CA ILE A 58 -3.59 9.71 0.99
C ILE A 58 -3.62 10.75 2.12
N LEU A 59 -4.37 10.52 3.20
CA LEU A 59 -4.42 11.42 4.35
C LEU A 59 -3.04 11.55 5.03
N LEU A 60 -2.34 10.43 5.21
CA LEU A 60 -1.01 10.42 5.82
C LEU A 60 0.01 11.14 4.93
N SER A 61 -0.11 11.00 3.60
CA SER A 61 0.68 11.79 2.65
C SER A 61 0.50 13.29 2.84
N ILE A 62 -0.76 13.76 2.90
CA ILE A 62 -1.08 15.18 3.12
C ILE A 62 -0.51 15.65 4.46
N TYR A 63 -0.67 14.85 5.51
CA TYR A 63 -0.12 15.14 6.84
C TYR A 63 1.41 15.30 6.80
N CYS A 64 2.14 14.36 6.19
CA CYS A 64 3.60 14.45 6.04
C CYS A 64 4.02 15.66 5.21
N PHE A 65 3.25 16.03 4.18
CA PHE A 65 3.52 17.19 3.34
C PHE A 65 3.33 18.51 4.10
N ILE A 66 2.27 18.63 4.90
CA ILE A 66 2.05 19.79 5.78
C ILE A 66 3.19 19.88 6.81
N GLY A 67 3.57 18.75 7.41
CA GLY A 67 4.71 18.68 8.33
C GLY A 67 6.01 19.13 7.68
N PHE A 68 6.25 18.74 6.42
CA PHE A 68 7.39 19.19 5.64
C PHE A 68 7.37 20.71 5.44
N MET A 69 6.24 21.29 5.04
CA MET A 69 6.10 22.74 4.86
C MET A 69 6.31 23.52 6.17
N GLN A 70 5.77 23.01 7.28
CA GLN A 70 5.99 23.60 8.61
C GLN A 70 7.47 23.54 9.00
N TYR A 71 8.15 22.43 8.69
CA TYR A 71 9.53 22.19 9.07
C TYR A 71 10.51 23.06 8.26
N THR A 72 10.28 23.20 6.96
CA THR A 72 11.10 24.08 6.08
C THR A 72 10.95 25.55 6.45
N ASN A 73 9.76 25.99 6.89
CA ASN A 73 9.53 27.36 7.34
C ASN A 73 10.33 27.72 8.62
N ASN A 74 10.70 26.73 9.43
CA ASN A 74 11.48 26.91 10.66
C ASN A 74 13.01 26.86 10.44
N SER A 75 13.47 26.91 9.18
CA SER A 75 14.91 26.95 8.81
C SER A 75 15.72 25.71 9.27
N LYS A 76 15.05 24.64 9.69
CA LYS A 76 15.68 23.36 10.05
C LYS A 76 15.50 22.41 8.87
N PHE A 77 16.58 21.80 8.40
CA PHE A 77 16.54 20.97 7.17
C PHE A 77 16.92 19.50 7.37
N VAL A 78 17.35 19.10 8.57
CA VAL A 78 17.83 17.73 8.81
C VAL A 78 16.74 16.67 8.57
N PHE A 79 15.52 16.87 9.08
CA PHE A 79 14.42 15.91 8.94
C PHE A 79 13.53 16.15 7.71
N GLY A 80 13.68 17.29 7.02
CA GLY A 80 12.87 17.65 5.85
C GLY A 80 12.86 16.57 4.76
N PRO A 81 14.03 16.05 4.33
CA PRO A 81 14.11 14.99 3.32
C PRO A 81 13.35 13.72 3.72
N PHE A 82 13.35 13.34 5.00
CA PHE A 82 12.62 12.16 5.49
C PHE A 82 11.11 12.37 5.42
N LEU A 83 10.60 13.54 5.85
CA LEU A 83 9.17 13.85 5.73
C LEU A 83 8.72 13.87 4.27
N LEU A 84 9.53 14.44 3.38
CA LEU A 84 9.26 14.44 1.94
C LEU A 84 9.24 13.01 1.37
N MET A 85 10.18 12.15 1.78
CA MET A 85 10.18 10.75 1.38
C MET A 85 8.92 10.00 1.81
N TYR A 86 8.43 10.24 3.02
CA TYR A 86 7.18 9.65 3.48
C TYR A 86 5.98 10.20 2.70
N ALA A 87 5.91 11.51 2.48
CA ALA A 87 4.84 12.12 1.69
C ALA A 87 4.77 11.51 0.28
N ILE A 88 5.90 11.45 -0.44
CA ILE A 88 5.96 10.87 -1.79
C ILE A 88 5.64 9.36 -1.77
N GLY A 89 6.16 8.63 -0.78
CA GLY A 89 5.93 7.19 -0.64
C GLY A 89 4.46 6.85 -0.45
N PHE A 90 3.78 7.51 0.50
CA PHE A 90 2.35 7.30 0.76
C PHE A 90 1.47 7.79 -0.39
N PHE A 91 1.82 8.91 -1.03
CA PHE A 91 1.11 9.40 -2.21
C PHE A 91 1.15 8.42 -3.37
N TYR A 92 2.33 7.87 -3.66
CA TYR A 92 2.54 6.93 -4.75
C TYR A 92 1.73 5.64 -4.54
N VAL A 93 1.82 5.04 -3.34
CA VAL A 93 1.06 3.82 -3.02
C VAL A 93 -0.45 4.11 -2.99
N GLY A 94 -0.88 5.22 -2.39
CA GLY A 94 -2.29 5.60 -2.37
C GLY A 94 -2.89 5.81 -3.76
N ILE A 95 -2.17 6.44 -4.69
CA ILE A 95 -2.61 6.59 -6.09
C ILE A 95 -2.66 5.24 -6.79
N LEU A 96 -1.65 4.39 -6.62
CA LEU A 96 -1.65 3.06 -7.22
C LEU A 96 -2.84 2.22 -6.74
N SER A 97 -3.09 2.22 -5.44
CA SER A 97 -4.24 1.57 -4.81
C SER A 97 -5.56 2.09 -5.40
N LEU A 98 -5.68 3.40 -5.57
CA LEU A 98 -6.85 4.06 -6.16
C LEU A 98 -7.05 3.67 -7.64
N LEU A 99 -6.01 3.75 -8.46
CA LEU A 99 -6.05 3.37 -9.89
C LEU A 99 -6.41 1.89 -10.06
N GLN A 100 -5.87 1.01 -9.21
CA GLN A 100 -6.19 -0.41 -9.25
C GLN A 100 -7.65 -0.67 -8.87
N ASN A 101 -8.18 0.02 -7.85
CA ASN A 101 -9.58 -0.04 -7.47
C ASN A 101 -10.51 0.38 -8.62
N PHE A 102 -10.19 1.50 -9.29
CA PHE A 102 -10.96 1.96 -10.46
C PHE A 102 -10.93 0.95 -11.61
N LYS A 103 -9.77 0.32 -11.86
CA LYS A 103 -9.61 -0.67 -12.94
C LYS A 103 -10.35 -1.98 -12.66
N GLU A 104 -10.41 -2.42 -11.41
CA GLU A 104 -11.21 -3.58 -11.01
C GLU A 104 -12.71 -3.30 -11.13
N LYS A 105 -13.16 -2.09 -10.73
CA LYS A 105 -14.58 -1.70 -10.84
C LYS A 105 -15.09 -1.65 -12.28
N ILE A 106 -14.23 -1.33 -13.26
CA ILE A 106 -14.58 -1.28 -14.70
C ILE A 106 -14.67 -2.69 -15.33
N LYS A 107 -14.09 -3.71 -14.69
CA LYS A 107 -14.09 -5.10 -15.18
C LYS A 107 -15.29 -5.94 -14.70
N CYS A 108 -16.10 -5.41 -13.79
CA CYS A 108 -17.38 -5.98 -13.36
C CYS A 108 -18.52 -5.46 -14.23
#